data_AF-A0AAV2WJV1-F1
#
_entry.id   AF-A0AAV2WJV1-F1
#
_cell.length_a   1.000
_cell.length_b   1.000
_cell.length_c   1.000
_cell.angle_alpha   90.00
_cell.angle_beta   90.00
_cell.angle_gamma   90.00
#
_symmetry.space_group_name_H-M   'P 1'
#
loop_
_entity.id
_entity.type
_entity.pdbx_description
1 polymer ?
#
loop_
_entity_poly.entity_id
_entity_poly.type
_entity_poly.pdbx_seq_one_letter_code
_entity_poly.pdbx_strand_id
1 'polypeptide(L)'
;MAPDNPEDTAHNRLLRRGLRGALRGRRDPAPIAGQRRRSTNRVGDVHTRKVLDLTIRLAEVMLSSGSGTADIVATAQDVAQAYQLTDCVVDITFSTIIVSALPTADSPPLTIVRSVRHRATDYTRLAELDNLVRRITSGGVTVEQAHDAMDELSERPHPYPRWMATACWSGFALGIAMLLGGTWQICLLAAATSAVIDRIGRLLNRVGTPFFFQHAVGAAIATLVAVAAYRFAEQNPTALVATGIVMLLSGMTLVGSVQDALTGHMVTAVGRLGDALFLTAGIVAGIVAGLQIANLAGIQIELHIDATQSIIVPSGPLKIGIAVLGAALAGVFLTLASYAPLRSVLTAGAAAGTAQAVLIGLGHAQFGVVFATGIASVGVGLLATVISIRRQAPALVIATAGITPMLPGLAVFRSVFFFAVDERYIDGIAQLLSAVAIALAIGSGVVMGELLGSPLRYRAGRVGDFVRIEGPPGLRRAVGRVVRLQPADSASPGGNAVRARSVALEPETADRADEAADENSDPDPREPR
;
A
#
# COMPACT_ATOMS: atom_id res chain seq x y z
N MET A 1 -80.99 6.73 28.96
CA MET A 1 -79.89 7.20 29.82
C MET A 1 -78.65 7.27 28.91
N ALA A 2 -78.18 8.48 28.64
CA ALA A 2 -77.10 8.91 27.72
C ALA A 2 -77.27 8.62 26.21
N PRO A 3 -77.15 9.62 25.31
CA PRO A 3 -77.04 9.39 23.87
C PRO A 3 -75.57 9.09 23.49
N ASP A 4 -75.33 7.97 22.82
CA ASP A 4 -74.05 7.66 22.18
C ASP A 4 -73.86 8.61 20.99
N ASN A 5 -72.94 9.55 21.14
CA ASN A 5 -72.61 10.55 20.13
C ASN A 5 -71.78 9.88 19.00
N PRO A 6 -72.28 9.78 17.76
CA PRO A 6 -71.57 9.06 16.69
C PRO A 6 -70.28 9.75 16.21
N GLU A 7 -70.05 11.01 16.60
CA GLU A 7 -68.88 11.78 16.17
C GLU A 7 -67.57 11.36 16.88
N ASP A 8 -67.62 10.80 18.09
CA ASP A 8 -66.42 10.43 18.85
C ASP A 8 -65.74 9.15 18.33
N THR A 9 -66.47 8.28 17.63
CA THR A 9 -65.90 7.01 17.12
C THR A 9 -65.14 7.17 15.81
N ALA A 10 -65.47 8.18 14.99
CA ALA A 10 -64.79 8.45 13.73
C ALA A 10 -63.44 9.16 13.96
N HIS A 11 -63.42 10.16 14.84
CA HIS A 11 -62.22 10.92 15.17
C HIS A 11 -61.14 10.03 15.81
N ASN A 12 -61.55 9.12 16.71
CA ASN A 12 -60.65 8.21 17.40
C ASN A 12 -60.09 7.11 16.48
N ARG A 13 -60.82 6.72 15.42
CA ARG A 13 -60.31 5.80 14.38
C ARG A 13 -59.31 6.46 13.43
N LEU A 14 -59.50 7.75 13.11
CA LEU A 14 -58.56 8.53 12.29
C LEU A 14 -57.27 8.84 13.06
N LEU A 15 -57.37 9.21 14.34
CA LEU A 15 -56.22 9.38 15.23
C LEU A 15 -55.44 8.07 15.42
N ARG A 16 -56.11 6.93 15.62
CA ARG A 16 -55.43 5.62 15.69
C ARG A 16 -54.80 5.17 14.38
N ARG A 17 -55.32 5.58 13.21
CA ARG A 17 -54.70 5.33 11.89
C ARG A 17 -53.50 6.26 11.66
N GLY A 18 -53.59 7.53 12.03
CA GLY A 18 -52.47 8.49 11.97
C GLY A 18 -51.30 8.08 12.88
N LEU A 19 -51.60 7.65 14.11
CA LEU A 19 -50.59 7.17 15.06
C LEU A 19 -49.95 5.83 14.65
N ARG A 20 -50.67 4.91 14.01
CA ARG A 20 -50.08 3.67 13.46
C ARG A 20 -49.23 3.90 12.21
N GLY A 21 -49.49 4.97 11.46
CA GLY A 21 -48.64 5.41 10.34
C GLY A 21 -47.35 6.08 10.82
N ALA A 22 -47.44 6.92 11.87
CA ALA A 22 -46.31 7.66 12.43
C ALA A 22 -45.34 6.80 13.27
N LEU A 23 -45.81 5.69 13.85
CA LEU A 23 -44.98 4.76 14.63
C LEU A 23 -44.33 3.64 13.80
N ARG A 24 -44.70 3.50 12.52
CA ARG A 24 -43.87 2.73 11.58
C ARG A 24 -42.79 3.65 11.08
N GLY A 25 -41.73 3.79 11.90
CA GLY A 25 -40.46 4.31 11.43
C GLY A 25 -40.15 3.69 10.07
N ARG A 26 -39.67 4.51 9.14
CA ARG A 26 -39.16 4.07 7.83
C ARG A 26 -38.32 2.83 8.10
N ARG A 27 -38.85 1.65 7.74
CA ARG A 27 -38.06 0.42 7.87
C ARG A 27 -36.89 0.67 6.95
N ASP A 28 -35.72 0.93 7.52
CA ASP A 28 -34.49 0.78 6.78
C ASP A 28 -34.59 -0.62 6.16
N PRO A 29 -34.55 -0.73 4.82
CA PRO A 29 -34.59 -2.04 4.20
C PRO A 29 -33.51 -2.88 4.87
N ALA A 30 -33.83 -4.12 5.21
CA ALA A 30 -32.85 -5.05 5.74
C ALA A 30 -31.58 -4.97 4.87
N PRO A 31 -30.37 -5.04 5.46
CA PRO A 31 -29.15 -5.05 4.67
C PRO A 31 -29.30 -6.07 3.55
N ILE A 32 -28.78 -5.74 2.37
CA ILE A 32 -28.99 -6.40 1.06
C ILE A 32 -28.54 -7.89 1.07
N ALA A 33 -28.11 -8.42 2.22
CA ALA A 33 -27.77 -9.80 2.49
C ALA A 33 -28.83 -10.77 1.93
N GLY A 34 -28.41 -11.56 0.94
CA GLY A 34 -29.21 -12.64 0.36
C GLY A 34 -30.13 -12.25 -0.79
N GLN A 35 -30.19 -10.98 -1.22
CA GLN A 35 -30.92 -10.65 -2.44
C GLN A 35 -30.10 -11.00 -3.68
N ARG A 36 -30.57 -12.00 -4.46
CA ARG A 36 -30.08 -12.22 -5.83
C ARG A 36 -30.41 -10.97 -6.64
N ARG A 37 -29.44 -10.08 -6.82
CA ARG A 37 -29.57 -8.96 -7.75
C ARG A 37 -29.61 -9.55 -9.16
N ARG A 38 -30.81 -9.65 -9.73
CA ARG A 38 -30.98 -9.89 -11.18
C ARG A 38 -30.57 -8.61 -11.91
N SER A 39 -29.27 -8.39 -12.06
CA SER A 39 -28.77 -7.47 -13.07
C SER A 39 -28.56 -8.29 -14.33
N THR A 40 -29.58 -8.35 -15.18
CA THR A 40 -29.46 -8.81 -16.55
C THR A 40 -28.58 -7.83 -17.30
N ASN A 41 -27.27 -8.10 -17.31
CA ASN A 41 -26.37 -7.61 -18.33
C ASN A 41 -25.60 -8.83 -18.84
N ARG A 42 -25.78 -9.14 -20.12
CA ARG A 42 -25.13 -10.25 -20.85
C ARG A 42 -23.62 -10.00 -20.97
N VAL A 43 -22.91 -10.06 -19.86
CA VAL A 43 -21.45 -10.05 -19.87
C VAL A 43 -21.03 -11.52 -19.99
N GLY A 44 -20.52 -11.92 -21.14
CA GLY A 44 -20.12 -13.30 -21.37
C GLY A 44 -19.00 -13.73 -20.41
N ASP A 45 -18.95 -15.02 -20.07
CA ASP A 45 -17.98 -15.60 -19.11
C ASP A 45 -16.53 -15.25 -19.43
N VAL A 46 -16.20 -15.14 -20.73
CA VAL A 46 -14.87 -14.73 -21.20
C VAL A 46 -14.54 -13.28 -20.82
N HIS A 47 -15.49 -12.37 -20.95
CA HIS A 47 -15.31 -10.97 -20.53
C HIS A 47 -15.17 -10.90 -19.01
N THR A 48 -16.02 -11.60 -18.27
CA THR A 48 -15.93 -11.68 -16.80
C THR A 48 -14.55 -12.15 -16.37
N ARG A 49 -14.05 -13.25 -16.94
CA ARG A 49 -12.72 -13.77 -16.64
C ARG A 49 -11.60 -12.77 -16.96
N LYS A 50 -11.66 -12.10 -18.11
CA LYS A 50 -10.67 -11.08 -18.49
C LYS A 50 -10.65 -9.91 -17.50
N VAL A 51 -11.83 -9.40 -17.14
CA VAL A 51 -11.91 -8.30 -16.17
C VAL A 51 -11.41 -8.75 -14.78
N LEU A 52 -11.74 -9.96 -14.32
CA LEU A 52 -11.19 -10.46 -13.04
C LEU A 52 -9.67 -10.62 -13.09
N ASP A 53 -9.11 -11.12 -14.20
CA ASP A 53 -7.67 -11.22 -14.38
C ASP A 53 -7.00 -9.84 -14.40
N LEU A 54 -7.60 -8.86 -15.07
CA LEU A 54 -7.12 -7.48 -15.06
C LEU A 54 -7.15 -6.89 -13.65
N THR A 55 -8.26 -7.07 -12.93
CA THR A 55 -8.45 -6.58 -11.56
C THR A 55 -7.44 -7.19 -10.59
N ILE A 56 -7.18 -8.49 -10.68
CA ILE A 56 -6.22 -9.15 -9.78
C ILE A 56 -4.77 -8.75 -10.09
N ARG A 57 -4.42 -8.56 -11.37
CA ARG A 57 -3.10 -8.05 -11.79
C ARG A 57 -2.88 -6.61 -11.33
N LEU A 58 -3.90 -5.77 -11.44
CA LEU A 58 -3.87 -4.41 -10.93
C LEU A 58 -3.65 -4.38 -9.41
N ALA A 59 -4.45 -5.17 -8.68
CA ALA A 59 -4.35 -5.28 -7.24
C ALA A 59 -2.97 -5.84 -6.81
N GLU A 60 -2.39 -6.78 -7.57
CA GLU A 60 -1.05 -7.31 -7.33
C GLU A 60 0.01 -6.21 -7.39
N VAL A 61 0.00 -5.37 -8.42
CA VAL A 61 0.97 -4.25 -8.56
C VAL A 61 0.80 -3.22 -7.44
N MET A 62 -0.44 -2.88 -7.07
CA MET A 62 -0.67 -1.95 -5.96
C MET A 62 -0.24 -2.53 -4.62
N LEU A 63 -0.52 -3.82 -4.37
CA LEU A 63 -0.12 -4.51 -3.14
C LEU A 63 1.40 -4.67 -3.05
N SER A 64 2.08 -5.03 -4.15
CA SER A 64 3.54 -5.15 -4.19
C SER A 64 4.25 -3.82 -3.97
N SER A 65 3.62 -2.71 -4.38
CA SER A 65 4.11 -1.35 -4.21
C SER A 65 3.85 -0.76 -2.81
N GLY A 66 3.13 -1.49 -1.95
CA GLY A 66 2.84 -1.08 -0.57
C GLY A 66 1.62 -0.18 -0.41
N SER A 67 0.68 -0.18 -1.36
CA SER A 67 -0.59 0.57 -1.21
C SER A 67 -1.41 0.07 -0.01
N GLY A 68 -2.21 0.98 0.57
CA GLY A 68 -3.18 0.63 1.61
C GLY A 68 -4.26 -0.30 1.06
N THR A 69 -4.74 -1.23 1.87
CA THR A 69 -5.65 -2.29 1.41
C THR A 69 -6.98 -1.72 0.92
N ALA A 70 -7.50 -0.72 1.61
CA ALA A 70 -8.73 -0.03 1.22
C ALA A 70 -8.65 0.63 -0.16
N ASP A 71 -7.52 1.28 -0.48
CA ASP A 71 -7.32 1.90 -1.80
C ASP A 71 -7.25 0.85 -2.91
N ILE A 72 -6.63 -0.31 -2.64
CA ILE A 72 -6.55 -1.41 -3.60
C ILE A 72 -7.96 -1.95 -3.87
N VAL A 73 -8.74 -2.23 -2.82
CA VAL A 73 -10.11 -2.75 -2.94
C VAL A 73 -11.00 -1.75 -3.68
N ALA A 74 -10.95 -0.47 -3.32
CA ALA A 74 -11.74 0.57 -3.98
C ALA A 74 -11.36 0.69 -5.47
N THR A 75 -10.06 0.72 -5.80
CA THR A 75 -9.60 0.84 -7.18
C THR A 75 -9.96 -0.40 -8.01
N ALA A 76 -9.81 -1.60 -7.43
CA ALA A 76 -10.19 -2.86 -8.05
C ALA A 76 -11.70 -2.90 -8.36
N GLN A 77 -12.54 -2.42 -7.43
CA GLN A 77 -13.98 -2.30 -7.63
C GLN A 77 -14.33 -1.25 -8.69
N ASP A 78 -13.68 -0.08 -8.68
CA ASP A 78 -13.89 0.97 -9.69
C ASP A 78 -13.56 0.47 -11.10
N VAL A 79 -12.47 -0.28 -11.26
CA VAL A 79 -12.07 -0.90 -12.54
C VAL A 79 -13.07 -1.98 -12.97
N ALA A 80 -13.49 -2.86 -12.05
CA ALA A 80 -14.51 -3.86 -12.35
C ALA A 80 -15.83 -3.21 -12.79
N GLN A 81 -16.26 -2.15 -12.09
CA GLN A 81 -17.47 -1.40 -12.39
C GLN A 81 -17.37 -0.67 -13.74
N ALA A 82 -16.21 -0.09 -14.09
CA ALA A 82 -15.99 0.54 -15.38
C ALA A 82 -16.21 -0.44 -16.55
N TYR A 83 -15.90 -1.73 -16.35
CA TYR A 83 -16.15 -2.81 -17.31
C TYR A 83 -17.47 -3.55 -17.11
N GLN A 84 -18.42 -2.94 -16.40
CA GLN A 84 -19.78 -3.43 -16.16
C GLN A 84 -19.89 -4.65 -15.23
N LEU A 85 -18.83 -5.03 -14.52
CA LEU A 85 -18.90 -5.99 -13.41
C LEU A 85 -19.20 -5.25 -12.10
N THR A 86 -20.48 -5.08 -11.79
CA THR A 86 -20.92 -4.31 -10.62
C THR A 86 -20.94 -5.14 -9.33
N ASP A 87 -21.12 -6.46 -9.45
CA ASP A 87 -21.27 -7.39 -8.33
C ASP A 87 -19.96 -8.19 -8.11
N CYS A 88 -18.83 -7.47 -8.03
CA CYS A 88 -17.50 -8.02 -7.79
C CYS A 88 -17.10 -7.85 -6.32
N VAL A 89 -16.75 -8.94 -5.67
CA VAL A 89 -16.17 -8.95 -4.32
C VAL A 89 -14.66 -9.01 -4.45
N VAL A 90 -13.97 -8.09 -3.79
CA VAL A 90 -12.51 -8.06 -3.72
C VAL A 90 -12.14 -8.11 -2.25
N ASP A 91 -11.37 -9.12 -1.86
CA ASP A 91 -10.82 -9.27 -0.52
C ASP A 91 -9.31 -9.45 -0.58
N ILE A 92 -8.61 -8.89 0.39
CA ILE A 92 -7.16 -8.96 0.49
C ILE A 92 -6.81 -9.39 1.90
N THR A 93 -6.16 -10.54 1.99
CA THR A 93 -5.70 -11.15 3.23
C THR A 93 -4.17 -11.21 3.20
N PHE A 94 -3.52 -10.15 3.69
CA PHE A 94 -2.06 -9.95 3.81
C PHE A 94 -1.24 -10.04 2.51
N SER A 95 -1.10 -11.24 1.95
CA SER A 95 -0.37 -11.53 0.71
C SER A 95 -1.25 -12.21 -0.33
N THR A 96 -2.51 -12.53 0.01
CA THR A 96 -3.45 -13.18 -0.91
C THR A 96 -4.50 -12.18 -1.34
N ILE A 97 -4.73 -12.09 -2.65
CA ILE A 97 -5.79 -11.31 -3.26
C ILE A 97 -6.84 -12.30 -3.76
N ILE A 98 -8.09 -12.06 -3.38
CA ILE A 98 -9.25 -12.85 -3.80
C ILE A 98 -10.19 -11.92 -4.54
N VAL A 99 -10.46 -12.23 -5.81
CA VAL A 99 -11.45 -11.51 -6.63
C VAL A 99 -12.52 -12.49 -7.03
N SER A 100 -13.77 -12.21 -6.71
CA SER A 100 -14.90 -13.08 -7.00
C SER A 100 -16.03 -12.31 -7.67
N ALA A 101 -16.44 -12.77 -8.84
CA ALA A 101 -17.71 -12.36 -9.46
C ALA A 101 -18.82 -13.22 -8.87
N LEU A 102 -19.85 -12.56 -8.35
CA LEU A 102 -21.04 -13.22 -7.85
C LEU A 102 -21.76 -14.01 -8.97
N PRO A 103 -22.47 -15.09 -8.62
CA PRO A 103 -23.17 -15.89 -9.60
C PRO A 103 -24.26 -15.07 -10.28
N THR A 104 -24.33 -15.18 -11.60
CA THR A 104 -25.44 -14.65 -12.40
C THR A 104 -26.47 -15.76 -12.63
N ALA A 105 -27.66 -15.44 -13.14
CA ALA A 105 -28.68 -16.45 -13.44
C ALA A 105 -28.17 -17.56 -14.38
N ASP A 106 -27.24 -17.23 -15.26
CA ASP A 106 -26.76 -18.09 -16.35
C ASP A 106 -25.30 -18.55 -16.18
N SER A 107 -24.57 -18.05 -15.17
CA SER A 107 -23.14 -18.34 -14.99
C SER A 107 -22.79 -18.60 -13.51
N PRO A 108 -22.00 -19.64 -13.21
CA PRO A 108 -21.50 -19.91 -11.85
C PRO A 108 -20.59 -18.78 -11.36
N PRO A 109 -20.35 -18.67 -10.03
CA PRO A 109 -19.42 -17.68 -9.52
C PRO A 109 -18.00 -17.98 -10.03
N LEU A 110 -17.31 -16.96 -10.53
CA LEU A 110 -15.92 -17.07 -10.94
C LEU A 110 -15.06 -16.43 -9.85
N THR A 111 -14.14 -17.20 -9.25
CA THR A 111 -13.21 -16.70 -8.24
C THR A 111 -11.78 -16.92 -8.70
N ILE A 112 -10.97 -15.86 -8.67
CA ILE A 112 -9.53 -15.92 -8.93
C ILE A 112 -8.81 -15.57 -7.65
N VAL A 113 -7.82 -16.39 -7.29
CA VAL A 113 -6.98 -16.19 -6.11
C VAL A 113 -5.54 -16.07 -6.57
N ARG A 114 -4.83 -15.07 -6.04
CA ARG A 114 -3.40 -14.84 -6.34
C ARG A 114 -2.63 -14.54 -5.07
N SER A 115 -1.49 -15.20 -4.90
CA SER A 115 -0.56 -14.95 -3.81
C SER A 115 0.58 -14.05 -4.30
N VAL A 116 0.75 -12.90 -3.65
CA VAL A 116 1.79 -11.91 -3.91
C VAL A 116 2.98 -12.18 -3.01
N ARG A 117 4.03 -12.80 -3.57
CA ARG A 117 5.24 -13.19 -2.83
C ARG A 117 6.34 -12.14 -2.83
N HIS A 118 6.29 -11.17 -3.76
CA HIS A 118 7.32 -10.15 -3.91
C HIS A 118 6.76 -8.76 -3.61
N ARG A 119 7.38 -8.06 -2.66
CA ARG A 119 7.12 -6.65 -2.37
C ARG A 119 8.37 -5.87 -2.75
N ALA A 120 8.25 -5.00 -3.74
CA ALA A 120 9.31 -4.11 -4.17
C ALA A 120 8.69 -2.73 -4.42
N THR A 121 9.28 -1.72 -3.81
CA THR A 121 8.80 -0.34 -3.89
C THR A 121 9.18 0.24 -5.25
N ASP A 122 8.30 0.09 -6.24
CA ASP A 122 8.42 0.71 -7.56
C ASP A 122 7.26 1.68 -7.79
N TYR A 123 7.52 2.95 -7.49
CA TYR A 123 6.53 4.01 -7.69
C TYR A 123 6.40 4.47 -9.13
N THR A 124 7.29 4.06 -10.06
CA THR A 124 7.08 4.29 -11.49
C THR A 124 5.92 3.43 -11.96
N ARG A 125 5.98 2.12 -11.67
CA ARG A 125 4.91 1.20 -12.06
C ARG A 125 3.57 1.60 -11.46
N LEU A 126 3.56 2.01 -10.19
CA LEU A 126 2.35 2.51 -9.54
C LEU A 126 1.80 3.79 -10.18
N ALA A 127 2.66 4.72 -10.61
CA ALA A 127 2.23 5.94 -11.28
C ALA A 127 1.65 5.68 -12.67
N GLU A 128 2.24 4.77 -13.42
CA GLU A 128 1.70 4.34 -14.73
C GLU A 128 0.38 3.60 -14.58
N LEU A 129 0.27 2.76 -13.55
CA LEU A 129 -0.96 2.07 -13.19
C LEU A 129 -2.09 3.06 -12.84
N ASP A 130 -1.81 4.09 -12.03
CA ASP A 130 -2.81 5.13 -11.70
C ASP A 130 -3.31 5.86 -12.96
N ASN A 131 -2.40 6.14 -13.91
CA ASN A 131 -2.79 6.71 -15.20
C ASN A 131 -3.66 5.75 -16.04
N LEU A 132 -3.35 4.45 -16.03
CA LEU A 132 -4.15 3.44 -16.70
C LEU A 132 -5.55 3.35 -16.07
N VAL A 133 -5.66 3.28 -14.75
CA VAL A 133 -6.94 3.29 -14.01
C VAL A 133 -7.78 4.49 -14.36
N ARG A 134 -7.19 5.70 -14.42
CA ARG A 134 -7.91 6.92 -14.84
C ARG A 134 -8.43 6.84 -16.27
N ARG A 135 -7.67 6.24 -17.19
CA ARG A 135 -8.11 6.03 -18.58
C ARG A 135 -9.24 5.00 -18.67
N ILE A 136 -9.18 3.93 -17.87
CA ILE A 136 -10.22 2.90 -17.78
C ILE A 136 -11.52 3.51 -17.23
N THR A 137 -11.44 4.18 -16.09
CA THR A 137 -12.62 4.78 -15.41
C THR A 137 -13.25 5.94 -16.19
N SER A 138 -12.51 6.59 -17.09
CA SER A 138 -13.05 7.58 -18.04
C SER A 138 -13.68 6.96 -19.31
N GLY A 139 -13.67 5.63 -19.44
CA GLY A 139 -14.32 4.91 -20.54
C GLY A 139 -13.53 4.92 -21.85
N GLY A 140 -12.24 5.28 -21.81
CA GLY A 140 -11.40 5.45 -23.00
C GLY A 140 -10.57 4.22 -23.40
N VAL A 141 -10.73 3.08 -22.74
CA VAL A 141 -9.88 1.88 -22.89
C VAL A 141 -10.73 0.62 -22.88
N THR A 142 -10.50 -0.29 -23.83
CA THR A 142 -11.14 -1.61 -23.82
C THR A 142 -10.41 -2.60 -22.89
N VAL A 143 -11.04 -3.70 -22.52
CA VAL A 143 -10.43 -4.72 -21.63
C VAL A 143 -9.13 -5.26 -22.25
N GLU A 144 -9.12 -5.53 -23.56
CA GLU A 144 -7.94 -5.99 -24.29
C GLU A 144 -6.81 -4.95 -24.25
N GLN A 145 -7.10 -3.68 -24.54
CA GLN A 145 -6.11 -2.62 -24.49
C GLN A 145 -5.55 -2.40 -23.08
N ALA A 146 -6.35 -2.66 -22.05
CA ALA A 146 -5.89 -2.60 -20.67
C ALA A 146 -4.98 -3.78 -20.32
N HIS A 147 -5.23 -4.98 -20.84
CA HIS A 147 -4.30 -6.11 -20.72
C HIS A 147 -2.97 -5.82 -21.42
N ASP A 148 -3.01 -5.32 -22.66
CA ASP A 148 -1.80 -4.95 -23.41
C ASP A 148 -0.98 -3.90 -22.66
N ALA A 149 -1.65 -2.89 -22.09
CA ALA A 149 -1.00 -1.87 -21.28
C ALA A 149 -0.40 -2.44 -19.97
N MET A 150 -1.05 -3.43 -19.36
CA MET A 150 -0.53 -4.12 -18.18
C MET A 150 0.66 -5.04 -18.52
N ASP A 151 0.68 -5.64 -19.70
CA ASP A 151 1.80 -6.44 -20.21
C ASP A 151 3.01 -5.53 -20.46
N GLU A 152 2.80 -4.40 -21.14
CA GLU A 152 3.85 -3.38 -21.35
C GLU A 152 4.40 -2.85 -20.00
N LEU A 153 3.53 -2.59 -19.03
CA LEU A 153 3.92 -2.15 -17.69
C LEU A 153 4.79 -3.18 -16.97
N SER A 154 4.53 -4.47 -17.18
CA SER A 154 5.25 -5.57 -16.53
C SER A 154 6.65 -5.76 -17.11
N GLU A 155 6.79 -5.57 -18.42
CA GLU A 155 8.03 -5.75 -19.19
C GLU A 155 8.98 -4.55 -19.11
N ARG A 156 8.48 -3.36 -18.75
CA ARG A 156 9.31 -2.14 -18.72
C ARG A 156 10.50 -2.26 -17.75
N PRO A 157 11.72 -1.91 -18.22
CA PRO A 157 12.88 -1.82 -17.34
C PRO A 157 12.74 -0.65 -16.37
N HIS A 158 13.50 -0.71 -15.27
CA HIS A 158 13.51 0.37 -14.29
C HIS A 158 14.04 1.66 -14.93
N PRO A 159 13.49 2.84 -14.58
CA PRO A 159 13.87 4.11 -15.22
C PRO A 159 15.35 4.47 -15.05
N TYR A 160 15.96 3.99 -13.96
CA TYR A 160 17.28 4.38 -13.52
C TYR A 160 18.16 3.17 -13.21
N PRO A 161 19.48 3.30 -13.42
CA PRO A 161 20.41 2.23 -13.11
C PRO A 161 20.50 1.98 -11.60
N ARG A 162 20.72 0.72 -11.23
CA ARG A 162 20.73 0.26 -9.82
C ARG A 162 21.76 0.97 -8.94
N TRP A 163 22.82 1.57 -9.50
CA TRP A 163 23.79 2.35 -8.72
C TRP A 163 23.20 3.67 -8.22
N MET A 164 22.28 4.27 -8.99
CA MET A 164 21.63 5.51 -8.59
C MET A 164 20.65 5.26 -7.44
N ALA A 165 19.95 4.12 -7.43
CA ALA A 165 19.14 3.70 -6.29
C ALA A 165 19.96 3.59 -5.00
N THR A 166 21.16 2.99 -5.07
CA THR A 166 22.09 2.93 -3.92
C THR A 166 22.51 4.32 -3.45
N ALA A 167 22.84 5.21 -4.38
CA ALA A 167 23.18 6.60 -4.04
C ALA A 167 22.00 7.32 -3.37
N CYS A 168 20.77 7.03 -3.79
CA CYS A 168 19.57 7.59 -3.18
C CYS A 168 19.31 7.00 -1.79
N TRP A 169 19.46 5.69 -1.58
CA TRP A 169 19.41 5.12 -0.22
C TRP A 169 20.47 5.71 0.71
N SER A 170 21.66 5.99 0.18
CA SER A 170 22.74 6.66 0.92
C SER A 170 22.38 8.11 1.26
N GLY A 171 21.81 8.85 0.32
CA GLY A 171 21.31 10.21 0.53
C GLY A 171 20.12 10.26 1.50
N PHE A 172 19.28 9.23 1.51
CA PHE A 172 18.21 9.07 2.49
C PHE A 172 18.78 8.91 3.91
N ALA A 173 19.76 8.02 4.08
CA ALA A 173 20.44 7.83 5.36
C ALA A 173 21.14 9.12 5.84
N LEU A 174 21.74 9.88 4.91
CA LEU A 174 22.31 11.20 5.19
C LEU A 174 21.24 12.19 5.70
N GLY A 175 20.08 12.26 5.04
CA GLY A 175 18.97 13.12 5.45
C GLY A 175 18.43 12.78 6.84
N ILE A 176 18.29 11.48 7.14
CA ILE A 176 17.89 10.99 8.47
C ILE A 176 18.97 11.31 9.52
N ALA A 177 20.25 11.18 9.20
CA ALA A 177 21.32 11.56 10.11
C ALA A 177 21.33 13.07 10.43
N MET A 178 21.08 13.91 9.42
CA MET A 178 20.91 15.36 9.62
C MET A 178 19.68 15.67 10.48
N LEU A 179 18.56 14.97 10.23
CA LEU A 179 17.32 15.10 10.99
C LEU A 179 17.53 14.80 12.49
N LEU A 180 18.32 13.77 12.80
CA LEU A 180 18.67 13.38 14.16
C LEU A 180 19.71 14.30 14.82
N GLY A 181 20.17 15.35 14.13
CA GLY A 181 21.17 16.28 14.64
C GLY A 181 22.60 15.72 14.62
N GLY A 182 22.88 14.74 13.75
CA GLY A 182 24.22 14.20 13.56
C GLY A 182 25.20 15.25 13.05
N THR A 183 26.47 15.12 13.42
CA THR A 183 27.56 15.90 12.84
C THR A 183 27.74 15.55 11.36
N TRP A 184 28.45 16.41 10.61
CA TRP A 184 28.78 16.13 9.21
C TRP A 184 29.48 14.77 9.05
N GLN A 185 30.37 14.39 9.98
CA GLN A 185 31.03 13.08 9.96
C GLN A 185 30.02 11.93 10.10
N ILE A 186 29.07 12.03 11.05
CA ILE A 186 28.02 11.02 11.26
C ILE A 186 27.15 10.90 10.01
N CYS A 187 26.81 12.02 9.37
CA CYS A 187 26.00 12.04 8.15
C CYS A 187 26.68 11.31 6.98
N LEU A 188 27.97 11.58 6.75
CA LEU A 188 28.74 10.91 5.71
C LEU A 188 28.90 9.41 5.99
N LEU A 189 29.15 9.06 7.25
CA LEU A 189 29.32 7.67 7.66
C LEU A 189 28.01 6.88 7.57
N ALA A 190 26.87 7.48 7.94
CA ALA A 190 25.55 6.87 7.76
C ALA A 190 25.26 6.60 6.27
N ALA A 191 25.60 7.55 5.39
CA ALA A 191 25.46 7.38 3.94
C ALA A 191 26.33 6.22 3.42
N ALA A 192 27.60 6.16 3.82
CA ALA A 192 28.51 5.09 3.42
C ALA A 192 28.04 3.71 3.94
N THR A 193 27.60 3.66 5.19
CA THR A 193 27.07 2.43 5.82
C THR A 193 25.83 1.94 5.09
N SER A 194 24.91 2.85 4.74
CA SER A 194 23.72 2.55 3.94
C SER A 194 24.07 1.96 2.58
N ALA A 195 25.06 2.53 1.87
CA ALA A 195 25.52 2.00 0.59
C ALA A 195 26.03 0.56 0.70
N VAL A 196 26.78 0.26 1.76
CA VAL A 196 27.32 -1.08 2.04
C VAL A 196 26.18 -2.06 2.34
N ILE A 197 25.25 -1.68 3.22
CA ILE A 197 24.09 -2.50 3.58
C ILE A 197 23.24 -2.81 2.34
N ASP A 198 22.92 -1.80 1.52
CA ASP A 198 22.15 -1.99 0.28
C ASP A 198 22.89 -2.90 -0.72
N ARG A 199 24.23 -2.79 -0.81
CA ARG A 199 25.01 -3.66 -1.70
C ARG A 199 25.02 -5.11 -1.24
N ILE A 200 25.20 -5.34 0.05
CA ILE A 200 25.20 -6.68 0.65
C ILE A 200 23.80 -7.28 0.62
N GLY A 201 22.77 -6.51 0.92
CA GLY A 201 21.37 -6.93 0.81
C GLY A 201 21.03 -7.40 -0.61
N ARG A 202 21.47 -6.67 -1.64
CA ARG A 202 21.31 -7.09 -3.05
C ARG A 202 22.05 -8.38 -3.38
N LEU A 203 23.24 -8.61 -2.79
CA LEU A 203 23.97 -9.86 -2.98
C LEU A 203 23.23 -11.03 -2.31
N LEU A 204 22.79 -10.86 -1.06
CA LEU A 204 22.02 -11.86 -0.32
C LEU A 204 20.69 -12.20 -1.01
N ASN A 205 20.04 -11.20 -1.60
CA ASN A 205 18.80 -11.38 -2.36
C ASN A 205 19.04 -12.20 -3.64
N ARG A 206 20.19 -12.04 -4.31
CA ARG A 206 20.56 -12.90 -5.46
C ARG A 206 20.78 -14.36 -5.07
N VAL A 207 21.21 -14.61 -3.84
CA VAL A 207 21.39 -15.95 -3.27
C VAL A 207 20.04 -16.54 -2.79
N GLY A 208 18.96 -15.75 -2.77
CA GLY A 208 17.64 -16.19 -2.30
C GLY A 208 17.50 -16.22 -0.78
N THR A 209 18.32 -15.44 -0.07
CA THR A 209 18.30 -15.40 1.40
C THR A 209 17.00 -14.76 1.89
N PRO A 210 16.28 -15.34 2.87
CA PRO A 210 15.11 -14.70 3.48
C PRO A 210 15.42 -13.32 4.07
N PHE A 211 14.46 -12.38 3.98
CA PHE A 211 14.64 -10.99 4.44
C PHE A 211 15.05 -10.87 5.91
N PHE A 212 14.58 -11.77 6.78
CA PHE A 212 15.00 -11.82 8.19
C PHE A 212 16.53 -11.80 8.34
N PHE A 213 17.24 -12.67 7.61
CA PHE A 213 18.70 -12.73 7.66
C PHE A 213 19.36 -11.52 6.98
N GLN A 214 18.73 -10.95 5.95
CA GLN A 214 19.21 -9.72 5.33
C GLN A 214 19.17 -8.54 6.32
N HIS A 215 18.09 -8.41 7.09
CA HIS A 215 17.97 -7.41 8.16
C HIS A 215 18.95 -7.67 9.30
N ALA A 216 19.17 -8.93 9.69
CA ALA A 216 20.16 -9.29 10.70
C ALA A 216 21.59 -8.93 10.26
N VAL A 217 21.99 -9.29 9.03
CA VAL A 217 23.32 -8.93 8.50
C VAL A 217 23.46 -7.41 8.36
N GLY A 218 22.44 -6.73 7.84
CA GLY A 218 22.43 -5.27 7.71
C GLY A 218 22.61 -4.56 9.06
N ALA A 219 21.91 -5.03 10.09
CA ALA A 219 22.01 -4.50 11.44
C ALA A 219 23.38 -4.79 12.08
N ALA A 220 23.93 -5.99 11.88
CA ALA A 220 25.28 -6.32 12.34
C ALA A 220 26.35 -5.40 11.71
N ILE A 221 26.25 -5.12 10.40
CA ILE A 221 27.14 -4.19 9.70
C ILE A 221 27.00 -2.78 10.30
N ALA A 222 25.78 -2.29 10.48
CA ALA A 222 25.53 -0.97 11.06
C ALA A 222 26.18 -0.84 12.44
N THR A 223 26.01 -1.86 13.29
CA THR A 223 26.61 -1.92 14.63
C THR A 223 28.13 -1.93 14.58
N LEU A 224 28.74 -2.77 13.72
CA LEU A 224 30.19 -2.85 13.59
C LEU A 224 30.82 -1.55 13.08
N VAL A 225 30.18 -0.89 12.11
CA VAL A 225 30.64 0.43 11.65
C VAL A 225 30.54 1.46 12.77
N ALA A 226 29.50 1.40 13.60
CA ALA A 226 29.37 2.30 14.72
C ALA A 226 30.42 2.06 15.83
N VAL A 227 30.72 0.79 16.12
CA VAL A 227 31.82 0.41 17.01
C VAL A 227 33.16 0.95 16.50
N ALA A 228 33.43 0.79 15.21
CA ALA A 228 34.64 1.31 14.59
C ALA A 228 34.70 2.84 14.68
N ALA A 229 33.61 3.54 14.38
CA ALA A 229 33.53 4.99 14.45
C ALA A 229 33.78 5.53 15.87
N TYR A 230 33.26 4.85 16.88
CA TYR A 230 33.52 5.18 18.28
C TYR A 230 35.01 5.07 18.60
N ARG A 231 35.66 4.00 18.15
CA ARG A 231 37.09 3.75 18.42
C ARG A 231 38.03 4.70 17.70
N PHE A 232 37.74 5.08 16.46
CA PHE A 232 38.65 5.85 15.62
C PHE A 232 38.33 7.35 15.54
N ALA A 233 37.11 7.77 15.88
CA ALA A 233 36.66 9.14 15.67
C ALA A 233 35.97 9.78 16.89
N GLU A 234 35.95 9.10 18.05
CA GLU A 234 35.32 9.56 19.31
C GLU A 234 33.88 10.06 19.13
N GLN A 235 33.18 9.55 18.09
CA GLN A 235 31.80 9.95 17.80
C GLN A 235 30.84 9.15 18.67
N ASN A 236 29.72 9.77 19.06
CA ASN A 236 28.64 9.10 19.80
C ASN A 236 28.09 7.91 18.99
N PRO A 237 28.37 6.64 19.40
CA PRO A 237 27.99 5.47 18.63
C PRO A 237 26.46 5.31 18.57
N THR A 238 25.77 5.76 19.62
CA THR A 238 24.31 5.73 19.73
C THR A 238 23.60 6.44 18.57
N ALA A 239 24.08 7.61 18.15
CA ALA A 239 23.46 8.37 17.06
C ALA A 239 23.63 7.66 15.70
N LEU A 240 24.78 7.03 15.49
CA LEU A 240 25.11 6.35 14.26
C LEU A 240 24.36 5.01 14.13
N VAL A 241 24.31 4.22 15.20
CA VAL A 241 23.49 2.99 15.29
C VAL A 241 22.01 3.33 15.07
N ALA A 242 21.52 4.38 15.73
CA ALA A 242 20.15 4.86 15.55
C ALA A 242 19.83 5.18 14.08
N THR A 243 20.71 5.90 13.37
CA THR A 243 20.49 6.22 11.95
C THR A 243 20.50 5.00 11.03
N GLY A 244 21.43 4.06 11.24
CA GLY A 244 21.49 2.81 10.47
C GLY A 244 20.26 1.93 10.67
N ILE A 245 19.70 1.93 11.89
CA ILE A 245 18.53 1.11 12.23
C ILE A 245 17.22 1.76 11.79
N VAL A 246 17.07 3.09 11.88
CA VAL A 246 15.89 3.79 11.35
C VAL A 246 15.67 3.46 9.87
N MET A 247 16.75 3.27 9.12
CA MET A 247 16.69 2.82 7.72
C MET A 247 16.24 1.36 7.57
N LEU A 248 16.63 0.49 8.49
CA LEU A 248 16.32 -0.94 8.46
C LEU A 248 14.94 -1.25 9.02
N LEU A 249 14.40 -0.37 9.85
CA LEU A 249 13.20 -0.66 10.60
C LEU A 249 11.94 -0.36 9.81
N SER A 250 10.97 -1.26 9.98
CA SER A 250 9.71 -1.29 9.25
C SER A 250 8.69 -0.25 9.73
N GLY A 251 9.10 1.02 9.86
CA GLY A 251 8.21 2.11 10.29
C GLY A 251 7.02 2.28 9.33
N MET A 252 7.25 2.10 8.03
CA MET A 252 6.19 2.17 7.02
C MET A 252 5.14 1.06 7.15
N THR A 253 5.54 -0.17 7.51
CA THR A 253 4.56 -1.26 7.70
C THR A 253 3.77 -1.09 8.99
N LEU A 254 4.36 -0.51 10.04
CA LEU A 254 3.64 -0.14 11.26
C LEU A 254 2.53 0.87 10.93
N VAL A 255 2.84 1.95 10.22
CA VAL A 255 1.83 2.93 9.82
C VAL A 255 0.79 2.31 8.86
N GLY A 256 1.24 1.56 7.85
CA GLY A 256 0.34 0.90 6.91
C GLY A 256 -0.61 -0.09 7.58
N SER A 257 -0.16 -0.82 8.60
CA SER A 257 -1.01 -1.71 9.39
C SER A 257 -2.08 -0.97 10.20
N VAL A 258 -1.73 0.20 10.75
CA VAL A 258 -2.71 1.08 11.41
C VAL A 258 -3.74 1.56 10.40
N GLN A 259 -3.32 2.00 9.22
CA GLN A 259 -4.23 2.44 8.16
C GLN A 259 -5.18 1.31 7.72
N ASP A 260 -4.66 0.10 7.56
CA ASP A 260 -5.50 -1.07 7.24
C ASP A 260 -6.49 -1.37 8.37
N ALA A 261 -6.07 -1.32 9.64
CA ALA A 261 -6.96 -1.53 10.78
C ALA A 261 -8.07 -0.47 10.85
N LEU A 262 -7.72 0.80 10.66
CA LEU A 262 -8.67 1.93 10.66
C LEU A 262 -9.68 1.84 9.50
N THR A 263 -9.28 1.25 8.38
CA THR A 263 -10.14 1.08 7.20
C THR A 263 -10.91 -0.25 7.19
N GLY A 264 -10.84 -1.03 8.27
CA GLY A 264 -11.61 -2.27 8.43
C GLY A 264 -10.92 -3.56 7.97
N HIS A 265 -9.66 -3.49 7.51
CA HIS A 265 -8.88 -4.63 7.02
C HIS A 265 -8.01 -5.26 8.12
N MET A 266 -8.64 -5.67 9.23
CA MET A 266 -7.94 -6.08 10.45
C MET A 266 -7.02 -7.29 10.28
N VAL A 267 -7.41 -8.30 9.49
CA VAL A 267 -6.57 -9.49 9.26
C VAL A 267 -5.27 -9.12 8.54
N THR A 268 -5.35 -8.25 7.55
CA THR A 268 -4.17 -7.72 6.83
C THR A 268 -3.31 -6.84 7.73
N ALA A 269 -3.93 -6.03 8.59
CA ALA A 269 -3.22 -5.22 9.58
C ALA A 269 -2.38 -6.10 10.54
N VAL A 270 -3.00 -7.14 11.12
CA VAL A 270 -2.29 -8.09 12.01
C VAL A 270 -1.16 -8.81 11.27
N GLY A 271 -1.39 -9.23 10.03
CA GLY A 271 -0.34 -9.83 9.19
C GLY A 271 0.85 -8.88 8.95
N ARG A 272 0.59 -7.61 8.61
CA ARG A 272 1.64 -6.59 8.42
C ARG A 272 2.38 -6.24 9.72
N LEU A 273 1.68 -6.21 10.85
CA LEU A 273 2.29 -6.05 12.18
C LEU A 273 3.19 -7.24 12.52
N GLY A 274 2.74 -8.47 12.29
CA GLY A 274 3.51 -9.68 12.52
C GLY A 274 4.80 -9.71 11.70
N ASP A 275 4.71 -9.37 10.41
CA ASP A 275 5.86 -9.24 9.51
C ASP A 275 6.85 -8.17 10.02
N ALA A 276 6.35 -7.00 10.44
CA ALA A 276 7.17 -5.94 11.01
C ALA A 276 7.92 -6.38 12.27
N LEU A 277 7.23 -7.07 13.19
CA LEU A 277 7.83 -7.59 14.43
C LEU A 277 8.88 -8.66 14.12
N PHE A 278 8.59 -9.56 13.17
CA PHE A 278 9.51 -10.62 12.76
C PHE A 278 10.81 -10.05 12.16
N LEU A 279 10.70 -9.06 11.25
CA LEU A 279 11.88 -8.39 10.69
C LEU A 279 12.65 -7.58 11.76
N THR A 280 11.93 -6.95 12.69
CA THR A 280 12.56 -6.24 13.83
C THR A 280 13.36 -7.19 14.72
N ALA A 281 12.85 -8.40 14.99
CA ALA A 281 13.62 -9.42 15.72
C ALA A 281 14.91 -9.80 14.99
N GLY A 282 14.90 -9.83 13.65
CA GLY A 282 16.10 -10.03 12.84
C GLY A 282 17.13 -8.92 13.03
N ILE A 283 16.70 -7.66 13.03
CA ILE A 283 17.57 -6.49 13.31
C ILE A 283 18.24 -6.66 14.69
N VAL A 284 17.46 -7.06 15.69
CA VAL A 284 17.94 -7.21 17.08
C VAL A 284 18.97 -8.32 17.20
N ALA A 285 18.70 -9.47 16.59
CA ALA A 285 19.67 -10.56 16.50
C ALA A 285 20.98 -10.10 15.84
N GLY A 286 20.88 -9.29 14.78
CA GLY A 286 22.03 -8.68 14.11
C GLY A 286 22.84 -7.74 15.00
N ILE A 287 22.19 -6.91 15.81
CA ILE A 287 22.85 -6.00 16.75
C ILE A 287 23.59 -6.77 17.82
N VAL A 288 22.92 -7.73 18.47
CA VAL A 288 23.52 -8.58 19.50
C VAL A 288 24.73 -9.31 18.93
N ALA A 289 24.63 -9.88 17.73
CA ALA A 289 25.76 -10.50 17.04
C ALA A 289 26.91 -9.51 16.78
N GLY A 290 26.61 -8.30 16.30
CA GLY A 290 27.61 -7.25 16.07
C GLY A 290 28.33 -6.80 17.34
N LEU A 291 27.59 -6.63 18.44
CA LEU A 291 28.16 -6.28 19.75
C LEU A 291 29.02 -7.41 20.33
N GLN A 292 28.60 -8.67 20.17
CA GLN A 292 29.40 -9.83 20.59
C GLN A 292 30.74 -9.91 19.85
N ILE A 293 30.74 -9.64 18.54
CA ILE A 293 31.98 -9.56 17.75
C ILE A 293 32.88 -8.42 18.25
N ALA A 294 32.30 -7.26 18.57
CA ALA A 294 33.06 -6.13 19.13
C ALA A 294 33.68 -6.47 20.51
N ASN A 295 32.93 -7.15 21.37
CA ASN A 295 33.41 -7.61 22.68
C ASN A 295 34.56 -8.61 22.54
N LEU A 296 34.46 -9.57 21.61
CA LEU A 296 35.55 -10.51 21.28
C LEU A 296 36.81 -9.79 20.79
N ALA A 297 36.66 -8.66 20.10
CA ALA A 297 37.77 -7.81 19.67
C ALA A 297 38.35 -6.92 20.81
N GLY A 298 37.88 -7.10 22.06
CA GLY A 298 38.34 -6.34 23.23
C GLY A 298 37.80 -4.91 23.29
N ILE A 299 36.74 -4.60 22.56
CA ILE A 299 36.12 -3.28 22.54
C ILE A 299 34.84 -3.36 23.37
N GLN A 300 34.92 -3.01 24.65
CA GLN A 300 33.72 -2.86 25.48
C GLN A 300 33.09 -1.50 25.20
N ILE A 301 31.96 -1.51 24.51
CA ILE A 301 31.12 -0.33 24.34
C ILE A 301 29.91 -0.52 25.24
N GLU A 302 29.88 0.20 26.36
CA GLU A 302 28.61 0.47 27.01
C GLU A 302 27.85 1.44 26.11
N LEU A 303 27.00 0.89 25.24
CA LEU A 303 26.13 1.69 24.39
C LEU A 303 25.04 2.30 25.29
N HIS A 304 25.39 3.33 26.07
CA HIS A 304 24.43 4.06 26.87
C HIS A 304 23.49 4.82 25.92
N ILE A 305 22.33 4.23 25.67
CA ILE A 305 21.23 4.94 25.02
C ILE A 305 20.54 5.73 26.12
N ASP A 306 20.96 6.98 26.30
CA ASP A 306 20.35 7.89 27.26
C ASP A 306 18.83 7.92 27.08
N ALA A 307 18.16 7.48 28.14
CA ALA A 307 16.75 7.13 28.19
C ALA A 307 15.82 8.35 28.13
N THR A 308 16.34 9.57 28.24
CA THR A 308 15.53 10.72 28.70
C THR A 308 15.35 11.82 27.66
N GLN A 309 15.77 11.61 26.42
CA GLN A 309 15.48 12.59 25.38
C GLN A 309 14.31 12.05 24.56
N SER A 310 13.10 12.42 25.00
CA SER A 310 12.03 12.83 24.08
C SER A 310 12.70 13.59 22.93
N ILE A 311 12.25 13.39 21.68
CA ILE A 311 12.78 14.09 20.48
C ILE A 311 13.21 15.49 20.91
N ILE A 312 14.52 15.75 21.04
CA ILE A 312 15.00 17.03 21.56
C ILE A 312 14.54 18.02 20.55
N VAL A 313 13.49 18.78 20.87
CA VAL A 313 12.98 19.79 19.97
C VAL A 313 14.14 20.77 19.83
N PRO A 314 14.77 20.87 18.64
CA PRO A 314 16.05 21.56 18.58
C PRO A 314 15.84 23.03 18.99
N SER A 315 16.52 23.44 20.05
CA SER A 315 16.50 24.81 20.53
C SER A 315 17.62 25.59 19.84
N GLY A 316 17.24 26.34 18.80
CA GLY A 316 18.13 27.20 18.01
C GLY A 316 17.76 27.21 16.52
N PRO A 317 17.70 28.38 15.87
CA PRO A 317 17.22 28.49 14.49
C PRO A 317 18.06 27.66 13.51
N LEU A 318 19.37 27.55 13.76
CA LEU A 318 20.27 26.73 12.95
C LEU A 318 19.95 25.23 13.03
N LYS A 319 19.71 24.71 14.25
CA LYS A 319 19.41 23.28 14.44
C LYS A 319 18.03 22.91 13.88
N ILE A 320 17.06 23.82 14.01
CA ILE A 320 15.74 23.68 13.39
C ILE A 320 15.88 23.64 11.86
N GLY A 321 16.65 24.56 11.29
CA GLY A 321 16.93 24.60 9.85
C GLY A 321 17.57 23.31 9.33
N ILE A 322 18.56 22.77 10.05
CA ILE A 322 19.22 21.50 9.71
C ILE A 322 18.23 20.33 9.80
N ALA A 323 17.41 20.25 10.84
CA ALA A 323 16.43 19.17 10.99
C ALA A 323 15.37 19.18 9.87
N VAL A 324 14.84 20.36 9.54
CA VAL A 324 13.86 20.53 8.44
C VAL A 324 14.50 20.22 7.09
N LEU A 325 15.73 20.68 6.85
CA LEU A 325 16.47 20.37 5.62
C LEU A 325 16.78 18.86 5.52
N GLY A 326 17.17 18.23 6.64
CA GLY A 326 17.40 16.79 6.73
C GLY A 326 16.15 15.98 6.40
N ALA A 327 14.99 16.35 6.97
CA ALA A 327 13.70 15.76 6.63
C ALA A 327 13.35 15.94 5.15
N ALA A 328 13.56 17.13 4.60
CA ALA A 328 13.30 17.40 3.18
C ALA A 328 14.21 16.57 2.25
N LEU A 329 15.51 16.48 2.57
CA LEU A 329 16.46 15.66 1.84
C LEU A 329 16.12 14.17 1.94
N ALA A 330 15.74 13.68 3.13
CA ALA A 330 15.27 12.32 3.32
C ALA A 330 14.04 12.04 2.44
N GLY A 331 13.05 12.94 2.41
CA GLY A 331 11.89 12.82 1.53
C GLY A 331 12.26 12.77 0.05
N VAL A 332 13.15 13.67 -0.41
CA VAL A 332 13.67 13.68 -1.79
C VAL A 332 14.32 12.35 -2.13
N PHE A 333 15.32 11.93 -1.35
CA PHE A 333 16.09 10.74 -1.65
C PHE A 333 15.28 9.46 -1.52
N LEU A 334 14.33 9.38 -0.58
CA LEU A 334 13.42 8.24 -0.49
C LEU A 334 12.55 8.14 -1.74
N THR A 335 12.02 9.25 -2.25
CA THR A 335 11.23 9.20 -3.49
C THR A 335 12.04 8.76 -4.70
N LEU A 336 13.30 9.18 -4.82
CA LEU A 336 14.18 8.68 -5.88
C LEU A 336 14.55 7.21 -5.67
N ALA A 337 14.81 6.80 -4.43
CA ALA A 337 15.17 5.42 -4.08
C ALA A 337 14.04 4.43 -4.40
N SER A 338 12.79 4.87 -4.27
CA SER A 338 11.58 4.12 -4.64
C SER A 338 11.15 4.31 -6.10
N TYR A 339 12.03 4.86 -6.96
CA TYR A 339 11.79 5.08 -8.40
C TYR A 339 10.55 5.94 -8.70
N ALA A 340 10.22 6.93 -7.89
CA ALA A 340 9.13 7.86 -8.21
C ALA A 340 9.49 8.78 -9.40
N PRO A 341 8.48 9.31 -10.13
CA PRO A 341 8.74 10.24 -11.23
C PRO A 341 9.36 11.55 -10.71
N LEU A 342 10.35 12.10 -11.43
CA LEU A 342 11.12 13.29 -11.00
C LEU A 342 10.24 14.51 -10.64
N ARG A 343 9.06 14.62 -11.27
CA ARG A 343 8.09 15.68 -11.01
C ARG A 343 7.54 15.71 -9.58
N SER A 344 7.53 14.57 -8.87
CA SER A 344 7.01 14.47 -7.49
C SER A 344 8.08 14.66 -6.43
N VAL A 345 9.36 14.64 -6.80
CA VAL A 345 10.51 14.70 -5.88
C VAL A 345 10.50 15.98 -5.05
N LEU A 346 10.38 17.13 -5.72
CA LEU A 346 10.40 18.43 -5.03
C LEU A 346 9.22 18.57 -4.06
N THR A 347 8.04 18.13 -4.49
CA THR A 347 6.82 18.19 -3.66
C THR A 347 6.88 17.23 -2.48
N ALA A 348 7.51 16.07 -2.64
CA ALA A 348 7.70 15.10 -1.58
C ALA A 348 8.70 15.59 -0.53
N GLY A 349 9.83 16.17 -0.96
CA GLY A 349 10.77 16.85 -0.07
C GLY A 349 10.14 18.01 0.68
N ALA A 350 9.35 18.84 0.00
CA ALA A 350 8.61 19.92 0.65
C ALA A 350 7.59 19.39 1.68
N ALA A 351 6.85 18.33 1.35
CA ALA A 351 5.92 17.70 2.29
C ALA A 351 6.66 17.19 3.55
N ALA A 352 7.77 16.48 3.38
CA ALA A 352 8.59 16.00 4.50
C ALA A 352 9.16 17.13 5.37
N GLY A 353 9.72 18.17 4.73
CA GLY A 353 10.24 19.34 5.44
C GLY A 353 9.16 20.13 6.19
N THR A 354 8.01 20.36 5.55
CA THR A 354 6.87 21.05 6.19
C THR A 354 6.29 20.26 7.36
N ALA A 355 6.16 18.94 7.22
CA ALA A 355 5.70 18.06 8.30
C ALA A 355 6.64 18.14 9.51
N GLN A 356 7.96 18.12 9.26
CA GLN A 356 8.95 18.27 10.32
C GLN A 356 8.92 19.66 10.96
N ALA A 357 8.74 20.72 10.17
CA ALA A 357 8.61 22.08 10.69
C ALA A 357 7.37 22.23 11.59
N VAL A 358 6.24 21.63 11.22
CA VAL A 358 5.01 21.60 12.03
C VAL A 358 5.23 20.83 13.32
N LEU A 359 5.87 19.64 13.25
CA LEU A 359 6.19 18.85 14.44
C LEU A 359 7.08 19.64 15.42
N ILE A 360 8.14 20.28 14.92
CA ILE A 360 9.03 21.11 15.74
C ILE A 360 8.26 22.30 16.33
N GLY A 361 7.48 23.03 15.52
CA GLY A 361 6.71 24.18 15.97
C GLY A 361 5.70 23.85 17.08
N LEU A 362 4.99 22.72 16.94
CA LEU A 362 4.07 22.23 17.97
C LEU A 362 4.81 21.73 19.22
N GLY A 363 6.01 21.17 19.06
CA GLY A 363 6.88 20.81 20.18
C GLY A 363 7.32 22.03 21.00
N HIS A 364 7.65 23.15 20.35
CA HIS A 364 7.94 24.42 21.04
C HIS A 364 6.71 24.97 21.79
N ALA A 365 5.50 24.75 21.25
CA ALA A 365 4.23 25.08 21.90
C ALA A 365 3.79 24.09 23.00
N GLN A 366 4.70 23.21 23.46
CA GLN A 366 4.46 22.23 24.55
C GLN A 366 3.37 21.19 24.27
N PHE A 367 3.00 20.99 23.00
CA PHE A 367 2.15 19.85 22.64
C PHE A 367 2.95 18.54 22.75
N GLY A 368 2.32 17.49 23.25
CA GLY A 368 2.92 16.16 23.29
C GLY A 368 3.25 15.64 21.88
N VAL A 369 4.36 14.89 21.77
CA VAL A 369 4.89 14.36 20.49
C VAL A 369 3.83 13.61 19.68
N VAL A 370 2.99 12.80 20.34
CA VAL A 370 1.92 12.04 19.69
C VAL A 370 0.91 12.97 19.02
N PHE A 371 0.46 14.01 19.71
CA PHE A 371 -0.52 14.97 19.19
C PHE A 371 0.07 15.83 18.08
N ALA A 372 1.31 16.31 18.26
CA ALA A 372 2.05 17.06 17.24
C ALA A 372 2.23 16.24 15.96
N THR A 373 2.56 14.96 16.12
CA THR A 373 2.71 14.01 15.01
C THR A 373 1.39 13.78 14.29
N GLY A 374 0.27 13.67 15.02
CA GLY A 374 -1.06 13.57 14.44
C GLY A 374 -1.41 14.77 13.55
N ILE A 375 -1.23 16.00 14.06
CA ILE A 375 -1.52 17.23 13.30
C ILE A 375 -0.65 17.35 12.05
N ALA A 376 0.66 17.12 12.18
CA ALA A 376 1.57 17.15 11.04
C ALA A 376 1.18 16.09 9.98
N SER A 377 0.76 14.90 10.42
CA SER A 377 0.31 13.82 9.51
C SER A 377 -1.00 14.13 8.79
N VAL A 378 -1.93 14.88 9.43
CA VAL A 378 -3.12 15.43 8.75
C VAL A 378 -2.70 16.38 7.62
N GLY A 379 -1.72 17.24 7.88
CA GLY A 379 -1.14 18.13 6.87
C GLY A 379 -0.53 17.34 5.70
N VAL A 380 0.21 16.27 5.99
CA VAL A 380 0.80 15.39 4.97
C VAL A 380 -0.28 14.72 4.11
N GLY A 381 -1.32 14.13 4.72
CA GLY A 381 -2.43 13.48 3.98
C GLY A 381 -3.21 14.45 3.09
N LEU A 382 -3.45 15.67 3.59
CA LEU A 382 -4.10 16.72 2.81
C LEU A 382 -3.23 17.16 1.61
N LEU A 383 -1.93 17.41 1.84
CA LEU A 383 -0.99 17.77 0.79
C LEU A 383 -0.86 16.67 -0.27
N ALA A 384 -0.73 15.40 0.16
CA ALA A 384 -0.67 14.26 -0.73
C ALA A 384 -1.91 14.18 -1.64
N THR A 385 -3.10 14.42 -1.08
CA THR A 385 -4.36 14.44 -1.84
C THR A 385 -4.42 15.59 -2.85
N VAL A 386 -4.08 16.81 -2.42
CA VAL A 386 -4.09 18.00 -3.30
C VAL A 386 -3.09 17.89 -4.44
N ILE A 387 -1.90 17.38 -4.16
CA ILE A 387 -0.84 17.25 -5.17
C ILE A 387 -1.15 16.10 -6.14
N SER A 388 -1.74 14.99 -5.66
CA SER A 388 -2.23 13.90 -6.52
C SER A 388 -3.22 14.41 -7.58
N ILE A 389 -4.11 15.34 -7.19
CA ILE A 389 -5.06 15.98 -8.13
C ILE A 389 -4.33 16.81 -9.20
N ARG A 390 -3.29 17.58 -8.83
CA ARG A 390 -2.64 18.54 -9.74
C ARG A 390 -1.52 17.96 -10.60
N ARG A 391 -0.75 16.98 -10.11
CA ARG A 391 0.52 16.55 -10.72
C ARG A 391 0.53 15.10 -11.22
N GLN A 392 -0.61 14.39 -11.22
CA GLN A 392 -0.73 12.98 -11.67
C GLN A 392 0.34 12.07 -11.02
N ALA A 393 0.67 12.31 -9.75
CA ALA A 393 1.58 11.46 -8.98
C ALA A 393 0.75 10.69 -7.94
N PRO A 394 1.04 9.41 -7.67
CA PRO A 394 0.30 8.66 -6.66
C PRO A 394 0.42 9.33 -5.29
N ALA A 395 -0.71 9.50 -4.60
CA ALA A 395 -0.74 10.11 -3.26
C ALA A 395 0.18 9.36 -2.29
N LEU A 396 0.27 8.03 -2.44
CA LEU A 396 1.16 7.17 -1.67
C LEU A 396 2.60 7.66 -1.66
N VAL A 397 3.15 8.13 -2.79
CA VAL A 397 4.55 8.59 -2.88
C VAL A 397 4.80 9.79 -1.96
N ILE A 398 3.84 10.71 -1.92
CA ILE A 398 3.96 11.95 -1.15
C ILE A 398 3.69 11.68 0.32
N ALA A 399 2.69 10.84 0.61
CA ALA A 399 2.38 10.41 1.97
C ALA A 399 3.57 9.67 2.58
N THR A 400 4.15 8.67 1.91
CA THR A 400 5.28 7.91 2.43
C THR A 400 6.50 8.79 2.66
N ALA A 401 6.86 9.65 1.70
CA ALA A 401 7.95 10.59 1.87
C ALA A 401 7.71 11.59 3.01
N GLY A 402 6.49 12.11 3.14
CA GLY A 402 6.11 13.09 4.15
C GLY A 402 6.12 12.55 5.58
N ILE A 403 5.64 11.31 5.78
CA ILE A 403 5.59 10.70 7.11
C ILE A 403 6.92 10.09 7.55
N THR A 404 7.81 9.76 6.61
CA THR A 404 9.05 9.02 6.90
C THR A 404 9.90 9.64 8.02
N PRO A 405 10.15 10.98 8.03
CA PRO A 405 10.88 11.65 9.11
C PRO A 405 10.27 11.45 10.51
N MET A 406 8.96 11.19 10.57
CA MET A 406 8.18 11.11 11.81
C MET A 406 7.96 9.67 12.27
N LEU A 407 8.40 8.69 11.49
CA LEU A 407 8.16 7.28 11.80
C LEU A 407 8.74 6.92 13.17
N PRO A 408 8.04 6.08 13.95
CA PRO A 408 8.47 5.69 15.30
C PRO A 408 9.65 4.71 15.31
N GLY A 409 10.46 4.68 14.26
CA GLY A 409 11.53 3.70 14.09
C GLY A 409 12.51 3.73 15.26
N LEU A 410 12.92 4.94 15.66
CA LEU A 410 13.82 5.10 16.79
C LEU A 410 13.24 4.59 18.12
N ALA A 411 11.93 4.79 18.34
CA ALA A 411 11.25 4.36 19.57
C ALA A 411 11.12 2.83 19.65
N VAL A 412 10.80 2.16 18.54
CA VAL A 412 10.79 0.69 18.47
C VAL A 412 12.20 0.14 18.69
N PHE A 413 13.23 0.74 18.08
CA PHE A 413 14.61 0.32 18.32
C PHE A 413 14.99 0.43 19.80
N ARG A 414 14.74 1.58 20.43
CA ARG A 414 15.01 1.80 21.86
C ARG A 414 14.28 0.79 22.73
N SER A 415 13.02 0.50 22.41
CA SER A 415 12.24 -0.51 23.10
C SER A 415 12.95 -1.86 23.09
N VAL A 416 13.33 -2.35 21.91
CA VAL A 416 13.96 -3.67 21.83
C VAL A 416 15.38 -3.68 22.40
N PHE A 417 16.13 -2.58 22.27
CA PHE A 417 17.44 -2.46 22.91
C PHE A 417 17.34 -2.57 24.44
N PHE A 418 16.37 -1.90 25.06
CA PHE A 418 16.14 -2.03 26.50
C PHE A 418 15.70 -3.42 26.94
N PHE A 419 14.96 -4.14 26.08
CA PHE A 419 14.60 -5.53 26.35
C PHE A 419 15.76 -6.52 26.20
N ALA A 420 16.61 -6.32 25.18
CA ALA A 420 17.60 -7.31 24.77
C ALA A 420 19.01 -7.09 25.34
N VAL A 421 19.36 -5.85 25.72
CA VAL A 421 20.73 -5.48 26.13
C VAL A 421 20.77 -4.91 27.55
N ASP A 422 19.96 -3.89 27.84
CA ASP A 422 20.04 -3.17 29.13
C ASP A 422 19.18 -3.77 30.25
N GLU A 423 18.39 -4.81 29.96
CA GLU A 423 17.43 -5.44 30.89
C GLU A 423 16.44 -4.46 31.57
N ARG A 424 16.21 -3.29 30.95
CA ARG A 424 15.32 -2.23 31.43
C ARG A 424 13.91 -2.37 30.87
N TYR A 425 13.20 -3.41 31.34
CA TYR A 425 11.88 -3.79 30.81
C TYR A 425 10.84 -2.65 30.87
N ILE A 426 10.80 -1.86 31.94
CA ILE A 426 9.79 -0.79 32.11
C ILE A 426 9.97 0.31 31.04
N ASP A 427 11.21 0.75 30.81
CA ASP A 427 11.51 1.75 29.79
C ASP A 427 11.31 1.18 28.39
N GLY A 428 11.63 -0.11 28.20
CA GLY A 428 11.31 -0.86 26.99
C GLY A 428 9.82 -0.82 26.64
N ILE A 429 8.95 -1.10 27.62
CA ILE A 429 7.49 -1.02 27.48
C ILE A 429 7.05 0.42 27.18
N ALA A 430 7.57 1.41 27.90
CA ALA A 430 7.22 2.81 27.69
C ALA A 430 7.53 3.29 26.26
N GLN A 431 8.71 2.93 25.72
CA GLN A 431 9.09 3.24 24.35
C GLN A 431 8.23 2.49 23.32
N LEU A 432 7.85 1.24 23.60
CA LEU A 432 6.94 0.49 22.73
C LEU A 432 5.56 1.15 22.65
N LEU A 433 5.00 1.54 23.80
CA LEU A 433 3.72 2.25 23.86
C LEU A 433 3.80 3.60 23.14
N SER A 434 4.91 4.33 23.29
CA SER A 434 5.16 5.57 22.55
C SER A 434 5.21 5.34 21.04
N ALA A 435 5.91 4.29 20.59
CA ALA A 435 5.99 3.93 19.18
C ALA A 435 4.61 3.59 18.58
N VAL A 436 3.81 2.82 19.30
CA VAL A 436 2.43 2.48 18.91
C VAL A 436 1.55 3.72 18.86
N ALA A 437 1.65 4.61 19.86
CA ALA A 437 0.89 5.85 19.88
C ALA A 437 1.25 6.79 18.70
N ILE A 438 2.55 6.90 18.38
CA ILE A 438 3.02 7.65 17.21
C ILE A 438 2.52 7.00 15.92
N ALA A 439 2.62 5.67 15.77
CA ALA A 439 2.09 4.98 14.58
C ALA A 439 0.58 5.20 14.41
N LEU A 440 -0.19 5.14 15.50
CA LEU A 440 -1.62 5.46 15.52
C LEU A 440 -1.89 6.90 15.10
N ALA A 441 -1.12 7.86 15.62
CA ALA A 441 -1.24 9.27 15.27
C ALA A 441 -0.92 9.52 13.78
N ILE A 442 0.12 8.88 13.23
CA ILE A 442 0.46 8.99 11.81
C ILE A 442 -0.64 8.38 10.95
N GLY A 443 -1.03 7.13 11.22
CA GLY A 443 -2.01 6.42 10.42
C GLY A 443 -3.38 7.10 10.42
N SER A 444 -3.88 7.49 11.59
CA SER A 444 -5.13 8.26 11.71
C SER A 444 -5.03 9.65 11.11
N GLY A 445 -3.91 10.35 11.30
CA GLY A 445 -3.68 11.67 10.75
C GLY A 445 -3.69 11.67 9.22
N VAL A 446 -2.96 10.76 8.58
CA VAL A 446 -2.93 10.65 7.11
C VAL A 446 -4.33 10.34 6.56
N VAL A 447 -5.02 9.34 7.11
CA VAL A 447 -6.39 8.97 6.67
C VAL A 447 -7.36 10.15 6.84
N MET A 448 -7.30 10.86 7.98
CA MET A 448 -8.12 12.05 8.21
C MET A 448 -7.78 13.18 7.21
N GLY A 449 -6.50 13.40 6.93
CA GLY A 449 -6.04 14.38 5.94
C GLY A 449 -6.55 14.07 4.52
N GLU A 450 -6.57 12.81 4.14
CA GLU A 450 -7.13 12.34 2.87
C GLU A 450 -8.64 12.52 2.81
N LEU A 451 -9.37 12.20 3.89
CA LEU A 451 -10.80 12.43 3.99
C LEU A 451 -11.16 13.92 3.88
N LEU A 452 -10.40 14.81 4.54
CA LEU A 452 -10.55 16.25 4.42
C LEU A 452 -10.21 16.77 3.02
N GLY A 453 -9.27 16.11 2.33
CA GLY A 453 -8.92 16.40 0.94
C GLY A 453 -9.93 15.87 -0.09
N SER A 454 -10.72 14.86 0.26
CA SER A 454 -11.65 14.19 -0.66
C SER A 454 -12.68 15.12 -1.34
N PRO A 455 -13.27 16.16 -0.69
CA PRO A 455 -14.22 17.05 -1.35
C PRO A 455 -13.54 17.92 -2.43
N LEU A 456 -12.24 18.18 -2.28
CA LEU A 456 -11.45 18.90 -3.27
C LEU A 456 -11.25 18.06 -4.54
N ARG A 457 -11.22 16.73 -4.44
CA ARG A 457 -11.20 15.80 -5.59
C ARG A 457 -12.51 15.89 -6.39
N TYR A 458 -13.65 15.97 -5.71
CA TYR A 458 -14.97 16.14 -6.35
C TYR A 458 -15.15 17.55 -6.95
N ARG A 459 -14.71 18.61 -6.26
CA ARG A 459 -14.76 19.99 -6.77
C ARG A 459 -13.74 20.28 -7.87
N ALA A 460 -12.57 19.64 -7.87
CA ALA A 460 -11.58 19.80 -8.94
C ALA A 460 -12.06 19.24 -10.28
N GLY A 461 -12.98 18.25 -10.29
CA GLY A 461 -13.70 17.87 -11.52
C GLY A 461 -14.53 19.03 -12.08
N ARG A 462 -15.21 19.78 -11.21
CA ARG A 462 -16.05 20.94 -11.60
C ARG A 462 -15.25 22.22 -11.88
N VAL A 463 -14.07 22.39 -11.26
CA VAL A 463 -13.14 23.50 -11.53
C VAL A 463 -12.24 23.20 -12.73
N GLY A 464 -11.96 21.93 -13.04
CA GLY A 464 -11.32 21.50 -14.28
C GLY A 464 -12.14 21.89 -15.51
N ASP A 465 -13.46 21.87 -15.40
CA ASP A 465 -14.37 22.41 -16.43
C ASP A 465 -14.35 23.95 -16.52
N PHE A 466 -13.92 24.64 -15.45
CA PHE A 466 -13.83 26.11 -15.40
C PHE A 466 -12.45 26.67 -15.79
N VAL A 467 -11.39 25.87 -15.59
CA VAL A 467 -9.99 26.23 -15.90
C VAL A 467 -9.56 25.69 -17.27
N ARG A 468 -10.43 24.92 -17.94
CA ARG A 468 -10.31 24.63 -19.38
C ARG A 468 -10.73 25.88 -20.15
N ILE A 469 -9.87 26.89 -20.12
CA ILE A 469 -9.94 28.08 -20.96
C ILE A 469 -10.21 27.61 -22.38
N GLU A 470 -11.36 28.04 -22.90
CA GLU A 470 -11.80 27.86 -24.27
C GLU A 470 -10.70 28.38 -25.19
N GLY A 471 -9.93 27.46 -25.76
CA GLY A 471 -9.13 27.74 -26.94
C GLY A 471 -10.06 28.13 -28.10
N PRO A 472 -9.59 28.96 -29.05
CA PRO A 472 -10.42 29.53 -30.11
C PRO A 472 -11.15 28.44 -30.93
N PRO A 473 -12.32 28.78 -31.49
CA PRO A 473 -13.32 27.82 -31.94
C PRO A 473 -12.82 27.07 -33.18
N GLY A 474 -12.34 25.84 -32.99
CA GLY A 474 -11.82 25.09 -34.13
C GLY A 474 -11.21 23.73 -33.83
N LEU A 475 -11.75 22.94 -32.90
CA LEU A 475 -11.60 21.47 -32.91
C LEU A 475 -12.50 20.85 -31.83
N ARG A 476 -13.68 20.39 -32.27
CA ARG A 476 -14.58 19.58 -31.44
C ARG A 476 -13.89 18.25 -31.10
N ARG A 477 -13.77 17.92 -29.81
CA ARG A 477 -13.80 16.51 -29.36
C ARG A 477 -14.87 16.36 -28.29
N ALA A 478 -15.93 15.67 -28.70
CA ALA A 478 -17.11 15.37 -27.93
C ALA A 478 -16.76 14.59 -26.65
N VAL A 479 -17.07 15.17 -25.49
CA VAL A 479 -17.38 14.38 -24.30
C VAL A 479 -18.87 14.07 -24.39
N GLY A 480 -19.17 12.95 -25.03
CA GLY A 480 -20.50 12.36 -25.03
C GLY A 480 -20.73 11.57 -23.73
N ARG A 481 -21.97 11.64 -23.26
CA ARG A 481 -22.66 10.73 -22.32
C ARG A 481 -21.99 9.36 -22.20
N VAL A 482 -21.74 8.90 -20.96
CA VAL A 482 -21.19 7.57 -20.62
C VAL A 482 -21.66 6.51 -21.62
N VAL A 483 -20.77 6.14 -22.53
CA VAL A 483 -21.04 5.13 -23.55
C VAL A 483 -20.91 3.78 -22.86
N ARG A 484 -22.01 3.02 -22.82
CA ARG A 484 -21.93 1.60 -22.49
C ARG A 484 -21.09 0.94 -23.56
N LEU A 485 -19.92 0.44 -23.19
CA LEU A 485 -19.13 -0.41 -24.05
C LEU A 485 -19.95 -1.68 -24.34
N GLN A 486 -20.24 -1.89 -25.62
CA GLN A 486 -20.87 -3.11 -26.09
C GLN A 486 -19.77 -4.20 -26.16
N PRO A 487 -19.99 -5.41 -25.63
CA PRO A 487 -19.05 -6.51 -25.85
C PRO A 487 -18.83 -6.66 -27.36
N ALA A 488 -17.60 -6.87 -27.79
CA ALA A 488 -17.33 -7.19 -29.19
C ALA A 488 -18.16 -8.42 -29.57
N ASP A 489 -19.04 -8.26 -30.56
CA ASP A 489 -19.79 -9.38 -31.11
C ASP A 489 -18.81 -10.46 -31.53
N SER A 490 -19.11 -11.70 -31.16
CA SER A 490 -18.33 -12.88 -31.50
C SER A 490 -18.18 -12.99 -33.01
N ALA A 491 -17.07 -12.48 -33.54
CA ALA A 491 -16.74 -12.64 -34.95
C ALA A 491 -16.63 -14.13 -35.26
N SER A 492 -17.46 -14.60 -36.18
CA SER A 492 -17.36 -15.92 -36.79
C SER A 492 -15.93 -16.10 -37.34
N PRO A 493 -15.26 -17.24 -37.09
CA PRO A 493 -13.86 -17.41 -37.45
C PRO A 493 -13.73 -17.65 -38.95
N GLY A 494 -13.49 -16.58 -39.70
CA GLY A 494 -13.06 -16.63 -41.11
C GLY A 494 -11.80 -15.79 -41.27
N GLY A 495 -10.64 -16.46 -41.37
CA GLY A 495 -9.37 -15.82 -41.75
C GLY A 495 -8.20 -16.16 -40.83
N ASN A 496 -7.22 -16.87 -41.37
CA ASN A 496 -5.99 -17.35 -40.73
C ASN A 496 -5.26 -16.28 -39.89
N ALA A 497 -5.38 -16.38 -38.57
CA ALA A 497 -4.39 -15.86 -37.63
C ALA A 497 -3.85 -17.03 -36.81
N VAL A 498 -2.54 -17.24 -36.90
CA VAL A 498 -1.82 -18.33 -36.23
C VAL A 498 -1.97 -18.16 -34.71
N ARG A 499 -2.90 -18.92 -34.12
CA ARG A 499 -3.04 -19.04 -32.65
C ARG A 499 -1.99 -20.02 -32.14
N ALA A 500 -1.13 -19.57 -31.24
CA ALA A 500 -0.35 -20.46 -30.39
C ALA A 500 -1.34 -21.27 -29.53
N ARG A 501 -1.42 -22.58 -29.77
CA ARG A 501 -2.24 -23.51 -28.98
C ARG A 501 -1.56 -23.78 -27.64
N SER A 502 -2.08 -23.22 -26.55
CA SER A 502 -1.89 -23.83 -25.22
C SER A 502 -2.84 -25.01 -25.12
N VAL A 503 -2.30 -26.22 -25.16
CA VAL A 503 -3.06 -27.46 -24.98
C VAL A 503 -3.39 -27.58 -23.49
N ALA A 504 -4.66 -27.40 -23.13
CA ALA A 504 -5.18 -27.85 -21.86
C ALA A 504 -5.39 -29.37 -21.97
N LEU A 505 -4.72 -30.14 -21.12
CA LEU A 505 -4.97 -31.57 -20.97
C LEU A 505 -6.24 -31.73 -20.12
N GLU A 506 -7.34 -32.14 -20.75
CA GLU A 506 -8.46 -32.75 -20.04
C GLU A 506 -8.08 -34.19 -19.66
N PRO A 507 -8.51 -34.71 -18.49
CA PRO A 507 -8.32 -36.11 -18.16
C PRO A 507 -9.30 -36.96 -18.97
N GLU A 508 -8.79 -37.97 -19.68
CA GLU A 508 -9.61 -38.98 -20.34
C GLU A 508 -10.46 -39.73 -19.30
N THR A 509 -11.77 -39.65 -19.44
CA THR A 509 -12.70 -40.55 -18.76
C THR A 509 -12.62 -41.91 -19.45
N ALA A 510 -11.84 -42.83 -18.89
CA ALA A 510 -11.86 -44.24 -19.24
C ALA A 510 -13.16 -44.86 -18.72
N ASP A 511 -14.20 -44.89 -19.57
CA ASP A 511 -15.36 -45.78 -19.38
C ASP A 511 -16.21 -45.88 -20.67
N ARG A 512 -15.62 -46.34 -21.77
CA ARG A 512 -16.33 -46.84 -22.96
C ARG A 512 -15.45 -47.81 -23.75
N ALA A 513 -15.22 -48.99 -23.19
CA ALA A 513 -14.68 -50.12 -23.91
C ALA A 513 -15.21 -51.41 -23.27
N ASP A 514 -16.50 -51.71 -23.46
CA ASP A 514 -17.05 -53.05 -23.16
C ASP A 514 -18.39 -53.40 -23.87
N GLU A 515 -18.82 -52.67 -24.91
CA GLU A 515 -20.11 -52.96 -25.60
C GLU A 515 -20.01 -53.17 -27.12
N ALA A 516 -18.86 -53.62 -27.64
CA ALA A 516 -18.73 -53.90 -29.09
C ALA A 516 -17.99 -55.21 -29.40
N ALA A 517 -18.33 -56.29 -28.69
CA ALA A 517 -17.81 -57.62 -28.97
C ALA A 517 -18.84 -58.71 -28.67
N ASP A 518 -20.03 -58.66 -29.30
CA ASP A 518 -20.86 -59.86 -29.43
C ASP A 518 -21.93 -59.69 -30.52
N GLU A 519 -21.52 -59.67 -31.80
CA GLU A 519 -22.44 -59.94 -32.93
C GLU A 519 -21.64 -60.13 -34.23
N ASN A 520 -21.14 -61.35 -34.46
CA ASN A 520 -21.14 -62.05 -35.76
C ASN A 520 -20.10 -63.19 -35.83
N SER A 521 -20.59 -64.41 -35.62
CA SER A 521 -20.04 -65.68 -36.12
C SER A 521 -21.26 -66.54 -36.43
N ASP A 522 -21.59 -66.95 -37.66
CA ASP A 522 -20.95 -67.88 -38.62
C ASP A 522 -21.87 -67.88 -39.90
N PRO A 523 -21.56 -68.43 -41.12
CA PRO A 523 -20.91 -69.72 -41.39
C PRO A 523 -19.79 -69.77 -42.46
N ASP A 524 -18.89 -70.74 -42.23
CA ASP A 524 -18.00 -71.50 -43.14
C ASP A 524 -18.48 -71.61 -44.62
N PRO A 525 -17.57 -71.59 -45.62
CA PRO A 525 -17.11 -72.87 -46.18
C PRO A 525 -15.67 -72.89 -46.78
N ARG A 526 -14.94 -74.00 -46.54
CA ARG A 526 -13.98 -74.72 -47.44
C ARG A 526 -12.46 -74.62 -47.17
N GLU A 527 -11.92 -75.75 -46.68
CA GLU A 527 -10.63 -76.37 -47.06
C GLU A 527 -10.49 -76.64 -48.59
N PRO A 528 -9.34 -77.08 -49.17
CA PRO A 528 -8.12 -77.65 -48.55
C PRO A 528 -6.77 -77.16 -49.12
N ARG A 529 -5.69 -77.26 -48.33
CA ARG A 529 -4.47 -78.06 -48.61
C ARG A 529 -3.36 -77.83 -47.59
#